data_AF-A0A8S3J4P5-F1
#
_entry.id   AF-A0A8S3J4P5-F1
#
_cell.length_a   1.000
_cell.length_b   1.000
_cell.length_c   1.000
_cell.angle_alpha   90.00
_cell.angle_beta   90.00
_cell.angle_gamma   90.00
#
_symmetry.space_group_name_H-M   'P 1'
#
loop_
_entity.id
_entity.type
_entity.pdbx_description
1 polymer ?
#
loop_
_entity_poly.entity_id
_entity_poly.type
_entity_poly.pdbx_seq_one_letter_code
_entity_poly.pdbx_strand_id
1 'polypeptide(L)'
;MASTSGKRCTLSIDQKSEILEALKSKKPDDVAKDFNIGYSTVKKIRPNEEEIRKIALNNGNLNRKRKRESPNEEIGEALIAWFHQMR
;
A
#
# COMPACT_ATOMS: atom_id res chain seq x y z
N MET A 1 15.22 4.41 -26.79
CA MET A 1 14.93 4.38 -25.35
C MET A 1 13.46 4.78 -25.15
N ALA A 2 12.57 3.80 -24.95
CA ALA A 2 11.14 4.09 -24.81
C ALA A 2 10.86 4.83 -23.49
N SER A 3 10.35 6.06 -23.59
CA SER A 3 9.83 6.85 -22.48
C SER A 3 8.59 6.16 -21.89
N THR A 4 8.74 5.55 -20.72
CA THR A 4 7.63 4.95 -19.97
C THR A 4 6.80 6.04 -19.29
N SER A 5 6.04 6.82 -20.05
CA SER A 5 4.92 7.59 -19.49
C SER A 5 3.76 6.61 -19.20
N GLY A 6 4.03 5.67 -18.28
CA GLY A 6 3.09 4.62 -17.90
C GLY A 6 1.87 5.21 -17.18
N LYS A 7 0.68 4.73 -17.55
CA LYS A 7 -0.55 4.96 -16.79
C LYS A 7 -0.26 4.65 -15.31
N ARG A 8 -0.66 5.55 -14.39
CA ARG A 8 -0.40 5.34 -12.95
C ARG A 8 -1.05 4.03 -12.49
N CYS A 9 -0.24 3.02 -12.17
CA CYS A 9 -0.71 1.81 -11.54
C CYS A 9 -0.96 2.10 -10.05
N THR A 10 -2.18 1.85 -9.58
CA THR A 10 -2.53 1.93 -8.16
C THR A 10 -2.52 0.53 -7.57
N LEU A 11 -1.58 0.29 -6.65
CA LEU A 11 -1.42 -1.01 -5.96
C LEU A 11 -2.21 -1.03 -4.65
N SER A 12 -2.88 -2.15 -4.37
CA SER A 12 -3.48 -2.42 -3.06
C SER A 12 -2.42 -2.67 -1.98
N ILE A 13 -2.82 -2.72 -0.70
CA ILE A 13 -1.91 -3.15 0.38
C ILE A 13 -1.44 -4.58 0.12
N ASP A 14 -2.34 -5.46 -0.30
CA ASP A 14 -2.04 -6.85 -0.61
C ASP A 14 -0.96 -7.00 -1.70
N GLN A 15 -1.16 -6.33 -2.83
CA GLN A 15 -0.20 -6.33 -3.93
C GLN A 15 1.17 -5.77 -3.51
N LYS A 16 1.18 -4.75 -2.63
CA LYS A 16 2.44 -4.22 -2.09
C LYS A 16 3.13 -5.23 -1.18
N SER A 17 2.38 -5.97 -0.37
CA SER A 17 2.92 -7.06 0.46
C SER A 17 3.51 -8.18 -0.41
N GLU A 18 2.83 -8.59 -1.48
CA GLU A 18 3.34 -9.57 -2.43
C GLU A 18 4.64 -9.11 -3.10
N ILE A 19 4.71 -7.83 -3.52
CA ILE A 19 5.92 -7.22 -4.09
C ILE A 19 7.08 -7.27 -3.08
N LEU A 20 6.82 -6.98 -1.80
CA LEU A 20 7.82 -7.02 -0.73
C LEU A 20 8.34 -8.45 -0.49
N GLU A 21 7.47 -9.45 -0.52
CA GLU A 21 7.87 -10.85 -0.42
C GLU A 21 8.65 -11.30 -1.66
N ALA A 22 8.24 -10.89 -2.87
CA ALA A 22 8.97 -11.17 -4.10
C ALA A 22 10.38 -10.54 -4.11
N LEU A 23 10.55 -9.35 -3.52
CA LEU A 23 11.85 -8.68 -3.40
C LEU A 23 12.85 -9.42 -2.49
N LYS A 24 12.41 -10.37 -1.66
CA LYS A 24 13.32 -11.21 -0.86
C LYS A 24 14.09 -12.22 -1.71
N SER A 25 13.50 -12.64 -2.83
CA SER A 25 14.04 -13.72 -3.68
C SER A 25 14.44 -13.27 -5.08
N LYS A 26 13.83 -12.20 -5.60
CA LYS A 26 14.06 -11.69 -6.97
C LYS A 26 14.72 -10.31 -6.97
N LYS A 27 15.39 -9.99 -8.08
CA LYS A 27 15.94 -8.65 -8.30
C LYS A 27 14.79 -7.64 -8.54
N PRO A 28 14.95 -6.37 -8.15
CA PRO A 28 13.92 -5.34 -8.34
C PRO A 28 13.45 -5.17 -9.79
N ASP A 29 14.33 -5.37 -10.77
CA ASP A 29 14.00 -5.27 -12.20
C ASP A 29 13.07 -6.40 -12.66
N ASP A 30 13.24 -7.60 -12.11
CA ASP A 30 12.40 -8.75 -12.44
C ASP A 30 11.04 -8.62 -11.76
N VAL A 31 11.01 -8.17 -10.50
CA VAL A 31 9.75 -7.84 -9.80
C VAL A 31 8.98 -6.74 -10.52
N ALA A 32 9.67 -5.72 -11.04
CA ALA A 32 9.04 -4.67 -11.82
C ALA A 32 8.32 -5.21 -13.08
N LYS A 33 8.94 -6.18 -13.78
CA LYS A 33 8.34 -6.84 -14.94
C LYS A 33 7.16 -7.73 -14.55
N ASP A 34 7.33 -8.57 -13.54
CA ASP A 34 6.31 -9.51 -13.06
C ASP A 34 5.01 -8.80 -12.67
N PHE A 35 5.13 -7.65 -12.00
CA PHE A 35 3.99 -6.85 -11.54
C PHE A 35 3.60 -5.73 -12.51
N ASN A 36 4.24 -5.64 -13.69
CA ASN A 36 4.02 -4.60 -14.70
C ASN A 36 4.03 -3.17 -14.11
N ILE A 37 5.02 -2.89 -13.26
CA ILE A 37 5.23 -1.59 -12.61
C ILE A 37 6.59 -1.02 -12.97
N GLY A 38 6.72 0.31 -12.90
CA GLY A 38 8.01 0.97 -13.07
C GLY A 38 8.97 0.66 -11.92
N TYR A 39 10.27 0.58 -12.22
CA TYR A 39 11.33 0.42 -11.22
C TYR A 39 11.27 1.45 -10.08
N SER A 40 10.89 2.70 -10.42
CA SER A 40 10.71 3.77 -9.45
C SER A 40 9.60 3.47 -8.42
N THR A 41 8.57 2.73 -8.81
CA THR A 41 7.51 2.26 -7.91
C THR A 41 8.05 1.23 -6.93
N VAL A 42 8.84 0.26 -7.40
CA VAL A 42 9.48 -0.75 -6.55
C VAL A 42 10.39 -0.08 -5.50
N LYS A 43 11.21 0.90 -5.92
CA LYS A 43 12.06 1.67 -5.00
C LYS A 43 11.27 2.48 -3.95
N LYS A 44 10.04 2.91 -4.26
CA LYS A 44 9.17 3.63 -3.31
C LYS A 44 8.46 2.71 -2.32
N ILE A 45 8.20 1.45 -2.70
CA ILE A 45 7.51 0.49 -1.84
C ILE A 45 8.42 0.02 -0.70
N ARG A 46 9.70 -0.24 -1.00
CA ARG A 46 10.67 -0.77 -0.04
C ARG A 46 10.79 0.02 1.28
N PRO A 47 10.96 1.35 1.30
CA PRO A 47 11.05 2.09 2.55
C PRO A 47 9.76 2.08 3.38
N ASN A 48 8.60 1.79 2.76
CA ASN A 48 7.31 1.77 3.45
C ASN A 48 6.91 0.35 3.91
N GLU A 49 7.84 -0.61 3.90
CA GLU A 49 7.60 -2.02 4.24
C GLU A 49 6.94 -2.20 5.61
N GLU A 50 7.44 -1.51 6.64
CA GLU A 50 6.91 -1.60 8.01
C GLU A 50 5.46 -1.11 8.09
N GLU A 51 5.15 0.02 7.44
CA GLU A 51 3.80 0.59 7.41
C GLU A 51 2.83 -0.36 6.70
N ILE A 52 3.24 -0.91 5.55
CA ILE A 52 2.44 -1.86 4.76
C ILE A 52 2.12 -3.10 5.60
N ARG A 53 3.12 -3.68 6.29
CA ARG A 53 2.93 -4.83 7.18
C ARG A 53 2.03 -4.52 8.37
N LYS A 54 2.20 -3.36 9.01
CA LYS A 54 1.36 -2.92 10.14
C LYS A 54 -0.12 -2.81 9.71
N ILE A 55 -0.39 -2.28 8.53
CA ILE A 55 -1.75 -2.18 7.99
C ILE A 55 -2.32 -3.56 7.69
N ALA A 56 -1.52 -4.47 7.12
CA ALA A 56 -1.96 -5.83 6.82
C ALA A 56 -2.30 -6.62 8.09
N LEU A 57 -1.52 -6.46 9.17
CA LEU A 57 -1.74 -7.14 10.44
C LEU A 57 -2.93 -6.57 11.25
N ASN A 58 -3.15 -5.27 11.22
CA ASN A 58 -4.18 -4.60 12.03
C ASN A 58 -5.60 -4.67 11.44
N ASN A 59 -5.95 -5.79 10.80
CA ASN A 59 -7.24 -6.01 10.15
C ASN A 59 -7.64 -4.89 9.17
N GLY A 60 -6.64 -4.25 8.54
CA GLY A 60 -6.86 -3.21 7.55
C GLY A 60 -7.47 -3.80 6.28
N ASN A 61 -8.26 -3.00 5.55
CA ASN A 61 -8.77 -3.40 4.24
C ASN A 61 -7.60 -3.65 3.27
N LEU A 62 -7.29 -4.92 2.98
CA LEU A 62 -6.19 -5.33 2.10
C LEU A 62 -6.36 -4.83 0.66
N ASN A 63 -7.61 -4.62 0.22
CA ASN A 63 -7.94 -4.05 -1.08
C ASN A 63 -7.74 -2.53 -1.15
N ARG A 64 -7.47 -1.87 -0.01
CA ARG A 64 -7.24 -0.42 0.04
C ARG A 64 -6.00 -0.05 -0.77
N LYS A 65 -6.15 0.86 -1.73
CA LYS A 65 -5.05 1.34 -2.58
C LYS A 65 -4.37 2.61 -2.05
N ARG A 66 -5.12 3.45 -1.33
CA ARG A 66 -4.67 4.73 -0.78
C ARG A 66 -5.16 4.91 0.65
N LYS A 67 -4.33 5.52 1.51
CA LYS A 67 -4.75 6.07 2.79
C LYS A 67 -5.28 7.48 2.53
N ARG A 68 -6.59 7.62 2.34
CA ARG A 68 -7.22 8.95 2.20
C ARG A 68 -7.48 9.48 3.60
N GLU A 69 -6.88 10.61 3.92
CA GLU A 69 -7.13 11.32 5.17
C GLU A 69 -8.41 12.15 5.03
N SER A 70 -9.24 12.13 6.08
CA SER A 70 -10.44 12.96 6.17
C SER A 70 -10.00 14.35 6.66
N PRO A 71 -10.58 15.45 6.13
CA PRO A 71 -10.34 16.77 6.73
C PRO A 71 -10.88 16.87 8.17
N ASN A 72 -11.76 15.96 8.58
CA ASN A 72 -12.36 15.90 9.91
C ASN A 72 -12.01 14.57 10.59
N GLU A 73 -10.72 14.27 10.76
CA GLU A 73 -10.26 13.02 11.40
C GLU A 73 -10.79 12.90 12.84
N GLU A 74 -10.76 13.99 13.60
CA GLU A 74 -11.26 14.08 14.98
C GLU A 74 -12.73 13.67 15.12
N ILE A 75 -13.59 14.07 14.17
CA ILE A 75 -15.00 13.69 14.17
C ILE A 75 -15.14 12.17 13.96
N GLY A 76 -14.33 11.61 13.05
CA GLY A 76 -14.32 10.18 12.80
C GLY A 76 -13.91 9.37 14.03
N GLU A 77 -12.87 9.83 14.73
CA GLU A 77 -12.40 9.22 15.98
C GLU A 77 -13.45 9.30 17.09
N ALA A 78 -14.06 10.48 17.29
CA ALA A 78 -15.11 10.67 18.28
C ALA A 78 -16.34 9.79 18.00
N LEU A 79 -16.72 9.63 16.73
CA LEU A 79 -17.83 8.77 16.32
C LEU A 79 -17.53 7.29 16.58
N ILE A 80 -16.31 6.83 16.25
CA ILE A 80 -15.86 5.46 16.53
C ILE A 80 -15.85 5.21 18.04
N ALA A 81 -15.32 6.15 18.83
CA ALA A 81 -15.29 6.05 20.29
C ALA A 81 -16.70 5.97 20.90
N TRP A 82 -17.61 6.84 20.46
CA TRP A 82 -19.02 6.83 20.87
C TRP A 82 -19.70 5.50 20.55
N PHE A 83 -19.50 4.98 19.34
CA PHE A 83 -20.06 3.69 18.93
C PHE A 83 -19.57 2.54 19.82
N HIS A 84 -18.28 2.51 20.15
CA HIS A 84 -17.71 1.48 21.02
C HIS A 84 -18.17 1.59 22.47
N GLN A 85 -18.50 2.78 22.97
CA GLN A 85 -19.06 2.96 24.31
C GLN A 85 -20.52 2.52 24.42
N MET A 86 -21.27 2.55 23.31
CA MET A 86 -22.68 2.16 23.28
C MET A 86 -22.94 0.70 22.96
N ARG A 87 -21.89 -0.06 22.61
CA ARG A 87 -21.95 -1.48 22.27
C ARG A 87 -21.59 -2.35 23.47
#